data_AF-A0A561DXE8-F1
#
_entry.id   AF-A0A561DXE8-F1
#
_cell.length_a   1.000
_cell.length_b   1.000
_cell.length_c   1.000
_cell.angle_alpha   90.00
_cell.angle_beta   90.00
_cell.angle_gamma   90.00
#
_symmetry.space_group_name_H-M   'P 1'
#
loop_
_entity.id
_entity.type
_entity.pdbx_description
1 polymer ?
#
loop_
_entity_poly.entity_id
_entity_poly.type
_entity_poly.pdbx_seq_one_letter_code
_entity_poly.pdbx_strand_id
1 'polypeptide(L)'
;MQEIVEFWDKSGFGFSNINEKQQLLAWLDDSSFLQPKEVILKAMNIACANNKRRLSYVVGILKNWENESLLTEEEIDSYHENQKSVSKHKQSAISTGRQIPRGFELDLTAGEE
;
A
#
# COMPACT_ATOMS: atom_id res chain seq x y z
N MET A 1 -15.80 -7.85 -16.43
CA MET A 1 -16.23 -6.50 -15.96
C MET A 1 -17.18 -6.57 -14.77
N GLN A 2 -18.32 -7.30 -14.85
CA GLN A 2 -19.28 -7.39 -13.73
C GLN A 2 -18.66 -7.89 -12.42
N GLU A 3 -17.74 -8.85 -12.50
CA GLU A 3 -17.06 -9.44 -11.34
C GLU A 3 -16.31 -8.40 -10.47
N ILE A 4 -15.60 -7.45 -11.10
CA ILE A 4 -14.85 -6.40 -10.38
C ILE A 4 -15.81 -5.44 -9.66
N VAL A 5 -16.89 -5.05 -10.34
CA VAL A 5 -17.91 -4.16 -9.76
C VAL A 5 -18.66 -4.86 -8.62
N GLU A 6 -19.01 -6.12 -8.79
CA GLU A 6 -19.61 -6.93 -7.72
C GLU A 6 -18.68 -7.09 -6.52
N PHE A 7 -17.39 -7.36 -6.77
CA PHE A 7 -16.40 -7.48 -5.70
C PHE A 7 -16.25 -6.15 -4.95
N TRP A 8 -16.19 -5.02 -5.67
CA TRP A 8 -16.17 -3.68 -5.09
C TRP A 8 -17.35 -3.44 -4.14
N ASP A 9 -18.56 -3.76 -4.60
CA ASP A 9 -19.80 -3.54 -3.84
C ASP A 9 -19.87 -4.41 -2.58
N LYS A 10 -19.42 -5.67 -2.67
CA LYS A 10 -19.39 -6.60 -1.54
C LYS A 10 -18.25 -6.29 -0.56
N SER A 11 -17.17 -5.69 -1.02
CA SER A 11 -15.94 -5.47 -0.22
C SER A 11 -15.96 -4.21 0.62
N GLY A 12 -17.01 -3.37 0.53
CA GLY A 12 -17.14 -2.18 1.38
C GLY A 12 -16.32 -0.99 0.91
N PHE A 13 -16.04 -0.88 -0.40
CA PHE A 13 -15.42 0.32 -0.99
C PHE A 13 -16.41 1.48 -1.21
N GLY A 14 -17.71 1.20 -1.11
CA GLY A 14 -18.78 2.20 -1.27
C GLY A 14 -19.57 1.98 -2.56
N PHE A 15 -20.86 1.70 -2.41
CA PHE A 15 -21.75 1.33 -3.51
C PHE A 15 -21.98 2.47 -4.52
N SER A 16 -22.06 3.71 -4.02
CA SER A 16 -22.41 4.91 -4.80
C SER A 16 -21.26 5.49 -5.64
N ASN A 17 -20.05 4.94 -5.52
CA ASN A 17 -18.86 5.51 -6.16
C ASN A 17 -18.72 5.06 -7.62
N ILE A 18 -19.66 5.49 -8.46
CA ILE A 18 -19.71 5.13 -9.89
C ILE A 18 -18.44 5.57 -10.61
N ASN A 19 -17.93 6.78 -10.32
CA ASN A 19 -16.69 7.28 -10.93
C ASN A 19 -15.47 6.42 -10.59
N GLU A 20 -15.40 5.87 -9.38
CA GLU A 20 -14.29 5.01 -8.99
C GLU A 20 -14.38 3.64 -9.67
N LYS A 21 -15.59 3.11 -9.81
CA LYS A 21 -15.85 1.89 -10.59
C LYS A 21 -15.45 2.08 -12.06
N GLN A 22 -15.79 3.21 -12.68
CA GLN A 22 -15.39 3.52 -14.06
C GLN A 22 -13.87 3.59 -14.22
N GLN A 23 -13.17 4.26 -13.30
CA GLN A 23 -11.71 4.29 -13.31
C GLN A 23 -11.11 2.88 -13.17
N LEU A 24 -11.68 2.05 -12.30
CA LEU A 24 -11.21 0.68 -12.13
C LEU A 24 -11.49 -0.20 -13.35
N LEU A 25 -12.59 0.05 -14.06
CA LEU A 25 -12.88 -0.59 -15.34
C LEU A 25 -11.90 -0.14 -16.43
N ALA A 26 -11.49 1.13 -16.46
CA ALA A 26 -10.47 1.60 -17.41
C ALA A 26 -9.13 0.86 -17.24
N TRP A 27 -8.77 0.45 -16.02
CA TRP A 27 -7.60 -0.40 -15.78
C TRP A 27 -7.68 -1.78 -16.44
N LEU A 28 -8.87 -2.29 -16.79
CA LEU A 28 -8.98 -3.52 -17.56
C LEU A 28 -8.51 -3.36 -19.01
N ASP A 29 -8.73 -2.18 -19.58
CA ASP A 29 -8.52 -1.93 -21.00
C ASP A 29 -7.18 -1.21 -21.27
N ASP A 30 -6.75 -0.33 -20.36
CA ASP A 30 -5.62 0.58 -20.57
C ASP A 30 -4.30 0.11 -19.92
N SER A 31 -4.27 -1.05 -19.25
CA SER A 31 -3.09 -1.52 -18.52
C SER A 31 -2.19 -2.44 -19.33
N SER A 32 -0.92 -2.53 -18.93
CA SER A 32 0.05 -3.44 -19.54
C SER A 32 -0.03 -4.88 -19.03
N PHE A 33 -0.98 -5.18 -18.13
CA PHE A 33 -1.10 -6.49 -17.50
C PHE A 33 -1.56 -7.56 -18.50
N LEU A 34 -0.99 -8.76 -18.40
CA LEU A 34 -1.41 -9.90 -19.21
C LEU A 34 -2.75 -10.49 -18.73
N GLN A 35 -3.03 -10.34 -17.43
CA GLN A 35 -4.24 -10.81 -16.76
C GLN A 35 -4.83 -9.67 -15.90
N PRO A 36 -5.32 -8.58 -16.52
CA PRO A 36 -5.67 -7.36 -15.80
C PRO A 36 -6.78 -7.59 -14.78
N LYS A 37 -7.72 -8.50 -15.04
CA LYS A 37 -8.81 -8.81 -14.11
C LYS A 37 -8.28 -9.42 -12.81
N GLU A 38 -7.45 -10.44 -12.91
CA GLU A 38 -6.85 -11.18 -11.80
C GLU A 38 -5.95 -10.26 -10.97
N VAL A 39 -5.12 -9.46 -11.65
CA VAL A 39 -4.25 -8.46 -11.02
C VAL A 39 -5.05 -7.42 -10.24
N ILE A 40 -6.11 -6.86 -10.83
CA ILE A 40 -6.96 -5.87 -10.14
C ILE A 40 -7.64 -6.48 -8.91
N LEU A 41 -8.21 -7.68 -9.02
CA LEU A 41 -8.82 -8.37 -7.88
C LEU A 41 -7.81 -8.60 -6.75
N LYS A 42 -6.56 -8.91 -7.09
CA LYS A 42 -5.48 -9.07 -6.11
C LYS A 42 -5.13 -7.76 -5.41
N ALA A 43 -5.00 -6.67 -6.15
CA ALA A 43 -4.78 -5.34 -5.59
C ALA A 43 -5.92 -4.93 -4.63
N MET A 44 -7.17 -5.22 -5.00
CA MET A 44 -8.33 -4.96 -4.14
C MET A 44 -8.32 -5.82 -2.88
N ASN A 45 -7.95 -7.11 -2.96
CA ASN A 45 -7.79 -7.98 -1.79
C ASN A 45 -6.74 -7.44 -0.82
N ILE A 46 -5.61 -6.96 -1.33
CA ILE A 46 -4.56 -6.32 -0.50
C ILE A 46 -5.12 -5.07 0.18
N ALA A 47 -5.88 -4.23 -0.53
CA ALA A 47 -6.53 -3.07 0.04
C ALA A 47 -7.53 -3.44 1.17
N CYS A 48 -8.30 -4.51 0.99
CA CYS A 48 -9.19 -5.07 2.01
C CYS A 48 -8.43 -5.56 3.23
N ALA A 49 -7.38 -6.36 3.03
CA ALA A 49 -6.55 -6.92 4.10
C ALA A 49 -5.83 -5.83 4.92
N ASN A 50 -5.45 -4.73 4.28
CA ASN A 50 -4.81 -3.59 4.93
C ASN A 50 -5.81 -2.56 5.51
N ASN A 51 -7.11 -2.84 5.44
CA ASN A 51 -8.18 -1.91 5.83
C ASN A 51 -8.10 -0.53 5.14
N LYS A 52 -7.52 -0.49 3.92
CA LYS A 52 -7.34 0.70 3.08
C LYS A 52 -8.21 0.61 1.82
N ARG A 53 -9.50 0.42 2.02
CA ARG A 53 -10.52 0.19 0.97
C ARG A 53 -10.89 1.49 0.24
N ARG A 54 -9.95 2.01 -0.56
CA ARG A 54 -10.12 3.24 -1.36
C ARG A 54 -9.47 3.03 -2.73
N LEU A 55 -10.06 3.59 -3.79
CA LEU A 55 -9.52 3.46 -5.15
C LEU A 55 -8.06 3.92 -5.23
N SER A 56 -7.72 5.05 -4.59
CA SER A 56 -6.37 5.61 -4.63
C SER A 56 -5.30 4.64 -4.13
N TYR A 57 -5.63 3.81 -3.14
CA TYR A 57 -4.71 2.80 -2.63
C TYR A 57 -4.54 1.64 -3.63
N VAL A 58 -5.64 1.17 -4.22
CA VAL A 58 -5.63 0.14 -5.28
C VAL A 58 -4.83 0.60 -6.49
N VAL A 59 -5.07 1.82 -6.99
CA VAL A 59 -4.33 2.41 -8.11
C VAL A 59 -2.85 2.57 -7.79
N GLY A 60 -2.50 2.91 -6.54
CA GLY A 60 -1.10 2.97 -6.11
C GLY A 60 -0.40 1.61 -6.20
N ILE A 61 -1.09 0.53 -5.82
CA ILE A 61 -0.58 -0.84 -5.95
C ILE A 61 -0.39 -1.20 -7.43
N LEU A 62 -1.39 -0.96 -8.27
CA LEU A 62 -1.33 -1.27 -9.71
C LEU A 62 -0.19 -0.54 -10.41
N LYS A 63 -0.05 0.77 -10.17
CA LYS A 63 1.07 1.56 -10.72
C LYS A 63 2.43 1.05 -10.26
N ASN A 64 2.53 0.62 -9.00
CA ASN A 64 3.77 0.05 -8.49
C ASN A 64 4.12 -1.24 -9.25
N TRP A 65 3.15 -2.11 -9.51
CA TRP A 65 3.38 -3.34 -10.27
C TRP A 65 3.72 -3.08 -11.75
N GLU A 66 3.07 -2.13 -12.42
CA GLU A 66 3.48 -1.73 -13.78
C GLU A 66 4.92 -1.20 -13.82
N ASN A 67 5.32 -0.37 -12.85
CA ASN A 67 6.68 0.16 -12.77
C ASN A 67 7.73 -0.94 -12.55
N GLU A 68 7.41 -1.95 -11.74
CA GLU A 68 8.25 -3.12 -11.49
C GLU A 68 8.15 -4.17 -12.61
N SER A 69 7.38 -3.90 -13.68
CA SER A 69 7.11 -4.83 -14.80
C SER A 69 6.51 -6.18 -14.34
N LEU A 70 5.74 -6.19 -13.26
CA LEU A 70 5.05 -7.36 -12.74
C LEU A 70 3.70 -7.50 -13.45
N LEU A 71 3.66 -8.21 -14.58
CA LEU A 71 2.52 -8.20 -15.50
C LEU A 71 1.53 -9.35 -15.26
N THR A 72 1.94 -10.36 -14.49
CA THR A 72 1.15 -11.57 -14.18
C THR A 72 0.91 -11.75 -12.69
N GLU A 73 -0.13 -12.51 -12.36
CA GLU A 73 -0.43 -12.87 -10.97
C GLU A 73 0.72 -13.62 -10.29
N GLU A 74 1.38 -14.52 -11.01
CA GLU A 74 2.48 -15.36 -10.52
C GLU A 74 3.72 -14.53 -10.14
N GLU A 75 4.04 -13.52 -10.96
CA GLU A 75 5.13 -12.58 -10.67
C GLU A 75 4.82 -11.74 -9.42
N ILE A 76 3.57 -11.29 -9.29
CA ILE A 76 3.11 -10.52 -8.12
C ILE A 76 3.19 -11.37 -6.85
N ASP A 77 2.79 -12.64 -6.89
CA ASP A 77 2.93 -13.54 -5.74
C ASP A 77 4.37 -13.73 -5.31
N SER A 78 5.24 -14.00 -6.28
CA SER A 78 6.68 -14.15 -6.05
C SER A 78 7.27 -12.88 -5.44
N TYR A 79 6.87 -11.70 -5.92
CA TYR A 79 7.29 -10.41 -5.38
C TYR A 79 6.83 -10.21 -3.92
N HIS A 80 5.58 -10.58 -3.59
CA HIS A 80 5.06 -10.46 -2.23
C HIS A 80 5.71 -11.44 -1.25
N GLU A 81 6.05 -12.65 -1.69
CA GLU A 81 6.81 -13.61 -0.87
C GLU A 81 8.19 -13.07 -0.51
N ASN A 82 8.88 -12.49 -1.50
CA ASN A 82 10.16 -11.81 -1.30
C ASN A 82 10.04 -10.60 -0.37
N GLN A 83 9.00 -9.78 -0.48
CA GLN A 83 8.81 -8.64 0.44
C GLN A 83 8.57 -9.05 1.90
N LYS A 84 7.87 -10.17 2.14
CA LYS A 84 7.65 -10.69 3.49
C LYS A 84 8.97 -11.13 4.15
N SER A 85 9.93 -11.62 3.37
CA SER A 85 11.25 -12.00 3.89
C SER A 85 12.11 -10.78 4.22
N VAL A 86 12.08 -9.72 3.39
CA VAL A 86 12.85 -8.47 3.63
C VAL A 86 12.27 -7.64 4.78
N SER A 87 10.94 -7.64 4.97
CA SER A 87 10.28 -6.82 6.01
C SER A 87 10.61 -7.24 7.45
N LYS A 88 11.11 -8.46 7.67
CA LYS A 88 11.63 -8.90 8.98
C LYS A 88 12.96 -8.23 9.37
N HIS A 89 13.64 -7.57 8.44
CA HIS A 89 14.96 -6.95 8.66
C HIS A 89 14.95 -5.41 8.74
N LYS A 90 13.77 -4.76 8.76
CA LYS A 90 13.64 -3.30 8.92
C LYS A 90 13.05 -2.87 10.29
N GLN A 91 13.43 -3.56 11.35
CA GLN A 91 13.31 -3.07 12.73
C GLN A 91 14.65 -2.51 13.23
N SER A 92 15.13 -1.39 12.67
CA SER A 92 16.00 -0.47 13.40
C SER A 92 16.20 0.81 12.61
N ALA A 93 16.18 1.94 13.31
CA ALA A 93 16.27 3.32 12.84
C ALA A 93 15.07 3.74 11.97
N ILE A 94 14.17 4.60 12.46
CA ILE A 94 14.48 5.99 12.80
C ILE A 94 13.56 6.43 13.95
N SER A 95 14.11 6.64 15.15
CA SER A 95 13.46 7.51 16.15
C SER A 95 13.84 8.95 15.81
N THR A 96 12.98 9.67 15.10
CA THR A 96 13.04 11.14 15.04
C THR A 96 12.52 11.70 16.37
N GLY A 97 13.26 11.45 17.44
CA GLY A 97 13.20 12.18 18.70
C GLY A 97 14.55 12.84 18.90
N ARG A 98 14.56 14.16 19.14
CA ARG A 98 15.75 14.99 19.36
C ARG A 98 16.77 14.26 20.25
N GLN A 99 17.98 14.01 19.73
CA GLN A 99 19.05 13.35 20.47
C GLN A 99 19.49 14.27 21.62
N ILE A 100 19.02 14.00 22.84
CA ILE A 100 19.54 14.64 24.06
C ILE A 100 20.79 13.86 24.48
N PRO A 101 21.99 14.48 24.50
CA PRO A 101 23.18 13.82 25.02
C PRO A 101 22.98 13.50 26.51
N ARG A 102 23.31 12.27 26.91
CA ARG A 102 23.13 11.73 28.29
C ARG A 102 24.05 12.38 29.36
N GLY A 103 24.67 13.52 29.05
CA GLY A 103 25.67 14.17 29.91
C GLY A 103 25.35 15.63 30.23
N PHE A 104 24.10 16.07 30.07
CA PHE A 104 23.71 17.41 30.49
C PHE A 104 23.38 17.38 32.00
N GLU A 105 24.33 17.80 32.82
CA GLU A 105 24.14 18.04 34.25
C GLU A 105 23.64 19.49 34.42
N LEU A 106 22.38 19.64 34.80
CA LEU A 106 21.79 20.94 35.15
C LEU A 106 22.23 21.28 36.57
N ASP A 107 23.27 22.10 36.72
CA ASP A 107 23.62 22.69 38.01
C ASP A 107 22.76 23.92 38.27
N LEU A 108 21.76 23.75 39.15
CA LEU A 108 20.84 24.80 39.57
C LEU A 108 21.39 25.66 40.73
N THR A 109 22.63 25.44 41.14
CA THR A 109 23.27 26.14 42.27
C THR A 109 24.15 27.31 41.81
N ALA A 110 24.34 27.50 40.50
CA ALA A 110 25.23 28.51 39.92
C ALA A 110 24.68 29.95 39.96
N GLY A 111 23.95 30.32 41.02
CA GLY A 111 23.31 31.62 41.14
C GLY A 111 23.00 32.05 42.56
N GLU A 112 24.02 32.14 43.41
CA GLU A 112 23.97 32.96 44.64
C GLU A 112 25.30 33.71 44.80
N GLU A 113 25.34 34.96 44.35
CA GLU A 113 26.15 36.05 44.92
C GLU A 113 25.33 37.35 44.94
#